data_AF-A0A8H3IE47-F1
#
_entry.id   AF-A0A8H3IE47-F1
#
_cell.length_a   1.000
_cell.length_b   1.000
_cell.length_c   1.000
_cell.angle_alpha   90.00
_cell.angle_beta   90.00
_cell.angle_gamma   90.00
#
_symmetry.space_group_name_H-M   'P 1'
#
loop_
_entity.id
_entity.type
_entity.pdbx_description
1 polymer ?
#
loop_
_entity_poly.entity_id
_entity_poly.type
_entity_poly.pdbx_seq_one_letter_code
_entity_poly.pdbx_strand_id
1 'polypeptide(L)'
;MPSQQSGHSFRSFLGIPPSNPTPSDSVYVIIDAQNEYDHGLLAISNVQSSRANIAAVLQRYRDVGGDVVHVRHSTPEGAPLFTPGTELAEEFEELVPRGGEKAHVCVSGTSRAGAELGYDVSVVGDAVGDRDIPGASAEQLVETVLAELGDVSATIIKSEDLK
;
A
#
# COMPACT_ATOMS: atom_id res chain seq x y z
N MET A 1 -20.63 -3.92 -29.62
CA MET A 1 -20.46 -4.53 -28.28
C MET A 1 -21.47 -3.88 -27.34
N PRO A 2 -21.97 -4.55 -26.29
CA PRO A 2 -22.72 -3.85 -25.24
C PRO A 2 -21.80 -2.82 -24.57
N SER A 3 -22.34 -1.64 -24.26
CA SER A 3 -21.63 -0.64 -23.47
C SER A 3 -21.43 -1.15 -22.05
N GLN A 4 -20.23 -0.98 -21.48
CA GLN A 4 -20.05 -1.09 -20.03
C GLN A 4 -21.04 -0.14 -19.35
N GLN A 5 -21.94 -0.68 -18.52
CA GLN A 5 -22.54 0.14 -17.48
C GLN A 5 -21.45 0.44 -16.47
N SER A 6 -21.33 1.69 -16.05
CA SER A 6 -20.53 2.07 -14.89
C SER A 6 -21.13 1.38 -13.66
N GLY A 7 -20.54 0.26 -13.25
CA GLY A 7 -21.05 -0.51 -12.11
C GLY A 7 -21.00 0.34 -10.84
N HIS A 8 -22.13 0.38 -10.12
CA HIS A 8 -22.10 0.80 -8.72
C HIS A 8 -21.33 -0.26 -7.93
N SER A 9 -20.40 0.17 -7.09
CA SER A 9 -19.68 -0.75 -6.21
C SER A 9 -20.59 -1.37 -5.15
N PHE A 10 -20.19 -2.49 -4.57
CA PHE A 10 -20.84 -3.08 -3.41
C PHE A 10 -20.96 -2.07 -2.25
N ARG A 11 -19.90 -1.30 -1.97
CA ARG A 11 -19.94 -0.14 -1.04
C ARG A 11 -21.03 0.87 -1.44
N SER A 12 -21.14 1.22 -2.72
CA SER A 12 -22.19 2.15 -3.23
C SER A 12 -23.61 1.58 -3.09
N PHE A 13 -23.82 0.27 -3.24
CA PHE A 13 -25.13 -0.36 -3.03
C PHE A 13 -25.53 -0.41 -1.55
N LEU A 14 -24.57 -0.52 -0.64
CA LEU A 14 -24.79 -0.41 0.81
C LEU A 14 -24.94 1.05 1.30
N GLY A 15 -24.77 2.04 0.42
CA GLY A 15 -24.80 3.47 0.78
C GLY A 15 -23.57 3.94 1.57
N ILE A 16 -22.48 3.17 1.55
CA ILE A 16 -21.21 3.53 2.19
C ILE A 16 -20.50 4.56 1.29
N PRO A 17 -20.26 5.80 1.77
CA PRO A 17 -19.60 6.83 0.97
C PRO A 17 -18.08 6.54 0.85
N PRO A 18 -17.40 7.16 -0.13
CA PRO A 18 -15.95 7.24 -0.14
C PRO A 18 -15.41 7.95 1.10
N SER A 19 -14.42 7.34 1.72
CA SER A 19 -13.62 7.88 2.82
C SER A 19 -12.81 9.08 2.36
N ASN A 20 -12.43 9.97 3.28
CA ASN A 20 -11.59 11.12 2.96
C ASN A 20 -10.69 11.48 4.16
N PRO A 21 -9.70 10.62 4.47
CA PRO A 21 -8.86 10.75 5.66
C PRO A 21 -7.94 11.97 5.61
N THR A 22 -7.48 12.40 6.78
CA THR A 22 -6.40 13.36 6.96
C THR A 22 -5.25 12.72 7.75
N PRO A 23 -4.02 13.28 7.68
CA PRO A 23 -2.92 12.92 8.56
C PRO A 23 -3.16 13.16 10.07
N SER A 24 -4.31 13.70 10.47
CA SER A 24 -4.65 14.05 11.86
C SER A 24 -5.81 13.25 12.49
N ASP A 25 -6.55 12.48 11.69
CA ASP A 25 -7.68 11.64 12.12
C ASP A 25 -7.58 10.18 11.62
N SER A 26 -6.43 9.78 11.08
CA SER A 26 -6.15 8.42 10.62
C SER A 26 -4.67 8.04 10.84
N VAL A 27 -4.31 6.79 10.55
CA VAL A 27 -2.96 6.21 10.76
C VAL A 27 -2.37 5.81 9.41
N TYR A 28 -1.15 6.24 9.09
CA TYR A 28 -0.49 5.80 7.85
C TYR A 28 0.21 4.46 8.05
N VAL A 29 -0.16 3.46 7.26
CA VAL A 29 0.48 2.13 7.26
C VAL A 29 1.28 1.95 5.97
N ILE A 30 2.60 2.06 6.07
CA ILE A 30 3.55 1.83 4.96
C ILE A 30 3.93 0.36 4.99
N ILE A 31 3.87 -0.35 3.86
CA ILE A 31 3.97 -1.81 3.87
C ILE A 31 5.07 -2.35 2.96
N ASP A 32 5.97 -3.12 3.58
CA ASP A 32 7.03 -3.94 2.99
C ASP A 32 7.94 -3.15 2.02
N ALA A 33 8.11 -1.85 2.27
CA ALA A 33 8.82 -0.90 1.41
C ALA A 33 10.36 -1.02 1.54
N GLN A 34 10.88 -2.12 0.99
CA GLN A 34 12.26 -2.61 1.15
C GLN A 34 12.99 -2.76 -0.19
N ASN A 35 14.32 -2.72 -0.16
CA ASN A 35 15.19 -2.76 -1.35
C ASN A 35 15.03 -4.04 -2.22
N GLU A 36 14.51 -5.14 -1.66
CA GLU A 36 14.06 -6.33 -2.42
C GLU A 36 13.12 -5.98 -3.59
N TYR A 37 12.29 -4.94 -3.45
CA TYR A 37 11.38 -4.47 -4.49
C TYR A 37 11.98 -3.42 -5.45
N ASP A 38 13.22 -2.97 -5.23
CA ASP A 38 13.94 -2.04 -6.12
C ASP A 38 14.94 -2.79 -7.03
N HIS A 39 15.75 -3.67 -6.45
CA HIS A 39 16.80 -4.39 -7.16
C HIS A 39 17.01 -5.84 -6.69
N GLY A 40 16.09 -6.37 -5.87
CA GLY A 40 16.03 -7.80 -5.52
C GLY A 40 15.39 -8.67 -6.59
N LEU A 41 15.04 -9.90 -6.20
CA LEU A 41 14.33 -10.87 -7.05
C LEU A 41 12.83 -10.54 -7.21
N LEU A 42 12.29 -9.63 -6.37
CA LEU A 42 10.89 -9.20 -6.44
C LEU A 42 10.69 -7.80 -7.05
N ALA A 43 11.72 -7.22 -7.69
CA ALA A 43 11.69 -5.84 -8.21
C ALA A 43 10.40 -5.46 -8.95
N ILE A 44 9.75 -4.37 -8.52
CA ILE A 44 8.47 -3.90 -9.05
C ILE A 44 8.65 -2.86 -10.17
N SER A 45 7.74 -2.85 -11.15
CA SER A 45 7.89 -2.04 -12.37
C SER A 45 7.79 -0.52 -12.13
N ASN A 46 7.14 -0.11 -11.03
CA ASN A 46 6.87 1.28 -10.68
C ASN A 46 7.61 1.75 -9.40
N VAL A 47 8.71 1.10 -9.01
CA VAL A 47 9.39 1.35 -7.73
C VAL A 47 9.77 2.82 -7.52
N GLN A 48 10.25 3.50 -8.56
CA GLN A 48 10.73 4.88 -8.46
C GLN A 48 9.59 5.91 -8.25
N SER A 49 8.39 5.67 -8.77
CA SER A 49 7.23 6.55 -8.55
C SER A 49 6.48 6.20 -7.25
N SER A 50 6.31 4.91 -6.95
CA SER A 50 5.69 4.48 -5.69
C SER A 50 6.50 4.95 -4.47
N ARG A 51 7.84 4.80 -4.48
CA ARG A 51 8.74 5.36 -3.45
C ARG A 51 8.52 6.85 -3.19
N ALA A 52 8.49 7.65 -4.26
CA ALA A 52 8.27 9.10 -4.16
C ALA A 52 6.88 9.43 -3.56
N ASN A 53 5.84 8.70 -3.95
CA ASN A 53 4.48 8.90 -3.45
C ASN A 53 4.34 8.48 -1.97
N ILE A 54 4.95 7.35 -1.57
CA ILE A 54 5.01 6.93 -0.16
C ILE A 54 5.74 7.97 0.69
N ALA A 55 6.89 8.47 0.22
CA ALA A 55 7.66 9.51 0.90
C ALA A 55 6.87 10.82 1.04
N ALA A 56 6.12 11.21 0.01
CA ALA A 56 5.29 12.41 0.02
C ALA A 56 4.12 12.32 1.03
N VAL A 57 3.48 11.15 1.17
CA VAL A 57 2.44 10.94 2.20
C VAL A 57 3.07 10.86 3.59
N LEU A 58 4.16 10.11 3.75
CA LEU A 58 4.90 9.96 4.99
C LEU A 58 5.34 11.32 5.56
N GLN A 59 5.76 12.25 4.70
CA GLN A 59 6.12 13.59 5.14
C GLN A 59 4.92 14.38 5.68
N ARG A 60 3.73 14.31 5.06
CA ARG A 60 2.52 14.99 5.57
C ARG A 60 2.09 14.51 6.96
N TYR A 61 2.20 13.21 7.24
CA TYR A 61 1.99 12.68 8.60
C TYR A 61 3.05 13.18 9.58
N ARG A 62 4.33 13.14 9.19
CA ARG A 62 5.44 13.62 10.02
C ARG A 62 5.40 15.14 10.26
N ASP A 63 4.82 15.93 9.36
CA ASP A 63 4.65 17.39 9.48
C ASP A 63 3.59 17.80 10.52
N VAL A 64 2.53 16.99 10.69
CA VAL A 64 1.49 17.26 11.72
C VAL A 64 1.69 16.47 13.03
N GLY A 65 2.64 15.52 13.05
CA GLY A 65 2.84 14.59 14.16
C GLY A 65 1.78 13.48 14.22
N GLY A 66 1.23 13.09 13.07
CA GLY A 66 0.24 12.01 12.93
C GLY A 66 0.85 10.62 13.12
N ASP A 67 -0.01 9.64 13.40
CA ASP A 67 0.40 8.26 13.66
C ASP A 67 0.88 7.54 12.39
N VAL A 68 2.03 6.88 12.48
CA VAL A 68 2.65 6.12 11.38
C VAL A 68 3.07 4.71 11.84
N VAL A 69 2.86 3.73 10.97
CA VAL A 69 3.15 2.31 11.18
C VAL A 69 3.96 1.79 9.99
N HIS A 70 5.25 1.56 10.20
CA HIS A 70 6.17 1.04 9.18
C HIS A 70 6.22 -0.49 9.23
N VAL A 71 5.54 -1.13 8.28
CA VAL A 71 5.46 -2.56 8.07
C VAL A 71 6.58 -3.06 7.17
N ARG A 72 7.14 -4.22 7.55
CA ARG A 72 8.32 -4.81 6.93
C ARG A 72 8.23 -6.33 6.88
N HIS A 73 8.66 -6.91 5.77
CA HIS A 73 8.79 -8.35 5.60
C HIS A 73 10.06 -8.86 6.29
N SER A 74 10.00 -10.05 6.87
CA SER A 74 11.13 -10.73 7.50
C SER A 74 11.10 -12.22 7.20
N THR A 75 12.16 -12.73 6.59
CA THR A 75 12.32 -14.16 6.26
C THR A 75 13.29 -14.85 7.23
N PRO A 76 13.32 -16.21 7.26
CA PRO A 76 14.33 -16.96 8.02
C PRO A 76 15.75 -16.77 7.47
N GLU A 77 16.75 -17.04 8.30
CA GLU A 77 18.17 -17.05 7.89
C GLU A 77 18.39 -17.99 6.69
N GLY A 78 19.15 -17.52 5.69
CA GLY A 78 19.42 -18.26 4.46
C GLY A 78 18.29 -18.22 3.41
N ALA A 79 17.18 -17.51 3.66
CA ALA A 79 16.18 -17.25 2.63
C ALA A 79 16.74 -16.32 1.52
N PRO A 80 16.42 -16.57 0.23
CA PRO A 80 16.93 -15.78 -0.90
C PRO A 80 16.10 -14.52 -1.21
N LEU A 81 15.14 -14.17 -0.35
CA LEU A 81 14.22 -13.02 -0.48
C LEU A 81 14.20 -12.28 0.84
N PHE A 82 14.28 -10.95 0.81
CA PHE A 82 14.47 -10.09 1.99
C PHE A 82 15.63 -10.60 2.87
N THR A 83 16.73 -11.01 2.20
CA THR A 83 17.80 -11.85 2.77
C THR A 83 18.33 -11.25 4.08
N PRO A 84 18.14 -11.91 5.24
CA PRO A 84 18.47 -11.30 6.53
C PRO A 84 19.95 -10.92 6.64
N GLY A 85 20.22 -9.66 7.00
CA GLY A 85 21.57 -9.11 7.11
C GLY A 85 22.15 -8.55 5.81
N THR A 86 21.34 -8.35 4.76
CA THR A 86 21.72 -7.60 3.55
C THR A 86 20.78 -6.42 3.31
N GLU A 87 21.20 -5.47 2.46
CA GLU A 87 20.43 -4.28 2.08
C GLU A 87 19.03 -4.61 1.54
N LEU A 88 18.84 -5.78 0.90
CA LEU A 88 17.54 -6.25 0.39
C LEU A 88 16.48 -6.40 1.50
N ALA A 89 16.89 -6.69 2.73
CA ALA A 89 16.01 -6.76 3.90
C ALA A 89 15.70 -5.39 4.52
N GLU A 90 16.45 -4.36 4.16
CA GLU A 90 16.33 -3.01 4.72
C GLU A 90 15.28 -2.18 3.98
N GLU A 91 14.65 -1.27 4.73
CA GLU A 91 13.72 -0.27 4.23
C GLU A 91 14.39 0.70 3.23
N PHE A 92 13.63 1.27 2.30
CA PHE A 92 14.12 2.36 1.44
C PHE A 92 14.62 3.55 2.29
N GLU A 93 15.79 4.13 1.96
CA GLU A 93 16.48 5.15 2.79
C GLU A 93 15.57 6.32 3.21
N GLU A 94 14.79 6.85 2.26
CA GLU A 94 13.86 7.95 2.48
C GLU A 94 12.63 7.58 3.35
N LEU A 95 12.36 6.28 3.49
CA LEU A 95 11.27 5.70 4.27
C LEU A 95 11.72 5.01 5.57
N VAL A 96 12.99 5.15 5.98
CA VAL A 96 13.46 4.54 7.23
C VAL A 96 12.58 4.98 8.41
N PRO A 97 12.18 4.05 9.31
CA PRO A 97 11.34 4.38 10.44
C PRO A 97 12.00 5.37 11.41
N ARG A 98 11.22 6.31 11.94
CA ARG A 98 11.60 7.21 13.03
C ARG A 98 11.11 6.62 14.36
N GLY A 99 11.80 6.96 15.45
CA GLY A 99 11.73 6.21 16.71
C GLY A 99 10.35 6.11 17.35
N GLY A 100 9.67 4.98 17.16
CA GLY A 100 8.35 4.65 17.75
C GLY A 100 7.49 3.75 16.86
N GLU A 101 7.71 3.80 15.54
CA GLU A 101 6.95 3.13 14.47
C GLU A 101 7.18 1.58 14.49
N LYS A 102 6.23 0.75 14.00
CA LYS A 102 6.22 -0.74 14.15
C LYS A 102 5.66 -1.52 12.94
N ALA A 103 5.92 -2.83 12.84
CA ALA A 103 5.76 -3.63 11.61
C ALA A 103 4.92 -4.94 11.64
N HIS A 104 4.01 -5.16 10.67
CA HIS A 104 3.55 -6.41 9.98
C HIS A 104 2.24 -6.18 9.14
N VAL A 105 1.89 -6.80 7.99
CA VAL A 105 2.57 -7.41 6.79
C VAL A 105 1.58 -7.34 5.59
N CYS A 106 2.03 -7.05 4.36
CA CYS A 106 1.30 -7.07 3.06
C CYS A 106 -0.01 -6.24 2.88
N VAL A 107 -0.07 -5.40 1.82
CA VAL A 107 -1.12 -4.38 1.59
C VAL A 107 -2.52 -4.95 1.45
N SER A 108 -2.75 -5.90 0.53
CA SER A 108 -4.10 -6.41 0.22
C SER A 108 -4.64 -7.29 1.35
N GLY A 109 -3.77 -8.03 2.04
CA GLY A 109 -4.11 -8.76 3.26
C GLY A 109 -4.51 -7.83 4.41
N THR A 110 -3.68 -6.82 4.69
CA THR A 110 -3.95 -5.80 5.72
C THR A 110 -5.23 -5.00 5.42
N SER A 111 -5.48 -4.66 4.15
CA SER A 111 -6.68 -3.91 3.74
C SER A 111 -7.97 -4.71 4.00
N ARG A 112 -8.01 -5.99 3.60
CA ARG A 112 -9.17 -6.86 3.88
C ARG A 112 -9.34 -7.11 5.38
N ALA A 113 -8.27 -7.44 6.10
CA ALA A 113 -8.33 -7.68 7.55
C ALA A 113 -8.74 -6.43 8.35
N GLY A 114 -8.32 -5.23 7.91
CA GLY A 114 -8.76 -3.96 8.49
C GLY A 114 -10.28 -3.75 8.34
N ALA A 115 -10.81 -4.00 7.15
CA ALA A 115 -12.25 -3.92 6.89
C ALA A 115 -13.06 -4.99 7.68
N GLU A 116 -12.54 -6.22 7.80
CA GLU A 116 -13.15 -7.28 8.61
C GLU A 116 -13.17 -6.94 10.12
N LEU A 117 -12.17 -6.21 10.60
CA LEU A 117 -12.11 -5.67 11.97
C LEU A 117 -12.94 -4.38 12.17
N GLY A 118 -13.57 -3.86 11.10
CA GLY A 118 -14.45 -2.68 11.16
C GLY A 118 -13.74 -1.32 11.08
N TYR A 119 -12.47 -1.27 10.67
CA TYR A 119 -11.79 -0.01 10.36
C TYR A 119 -12.26 0.55 9.00
N ASP A 120 -12.34 1.88 8.87
CA ASP A 120 -12.52 2.49 7.55
C ASP A 120 -11.17 2.59 6.84
N VAL A 121 -10.96 1.69 5.88
CA VAL A 121 -9.68 1.55 5.18
C VAL A 121 -9.62 2.46 3.95
N SER A 122 -8.54 3.22 3.82
CA SER A 122 -8.20 3.94 2.58
C SER A 122 -6.86 3.44 2.04
N VAL A 123 -6.76 3.24 0.73
CA VAL A 123 -5.55 2.78 0.04
C VAL A 123 -5.08 3.86 -0.92
N VAL A 124 -3.82 4.26 -0.76
CA VAL A 124 -3.13 5.23 -1.63
C VAL A 124 -2.66 4.50 -2.90
N GLY A 125 -3.51 4.46 -3.93
CA GLY A 125 -3.35 3.56 -5.08
C GLY A 125 -2.10 3.83 -5.93
N ASP A 126 -1.66 5.08 -6.03
CA ASP A 126 -0.42 5.51 -6.69
C ASP A 126 0.85 5.27 -5.85
N ALA A 127 0.70 4.83 -4.60
CA ALA A 127 1.77 4.33 -3.74
C ALA A 127 1.85 2.78 -3.71
N VAL A 128 0.92 2.08 -4.39
CA VAL A 128 0.95 0.62 -4.55
C VAL A 128 1.75 0.23 -5.79
N GLY A 129 2.42 -0.92 -5.73
CA GLY A 129 3.13 -1.50 -6.87
C GLY A 129 3.20 -3.02 -6.77
N ASP A 130 3.48 -3.66 -7.91
CA ASP A 130 3.60 -5.10 -8.05
C ASP A 130 4.60 -5.42 -9.19
N ARG A 131 4.88 -6.70 -9.39
CA ARG A 131 5.77 -7.22 -10.44
C ARG A 131 4.98 -8.14 -11.39
N ASP A 132 5.55 -8.41 -12.56
CA ASP A 132 4.95 -9.39 -13.48
C ASP A 132 4.94 -10.80 -12.84
N ILE A 133 3.84 -11.53 -13.07
CA ILE A 133 3.68 -12.93 -12.64
C ILE A 133 3.22 -13.81 -13.81
N PRO A 134 3.35 -15.15 -13.73
CA PRO A 134 2.83 -16.05 -14.76
C PRO A 134 1.30 -15.90 -14.93
N GLY A 135 0.89 -15.11 -15.94
CA GLY A 135 -0.51 -14.91 -16.33
C GLY A 135 -1.04 -13.47 -16.27
N ALA A 136 -0.31 -12.52 -15.66
CA ALA A 136 -0.71 -11.12 -15.58
C ALA A 136 0.51 -10.18 -15.46
N SER A 137 0.42 -8.97 -16.01
CA SER A 137 1.42 -7.92 -15.79
C SER A 137 1.21 -7.21 -14.44
N ALA A 138 2.27 -6.57 -13.93
CA ALA A 138 2.21 -5.71 -12.75
C ALA A 138 1.07 -4.67 -12.83
N GLU A 139 0.91 -4.02 -13.99
CA GLU A 139 -0.13 -3.03 -14.26
C GLU A 139 -1.54 -3.64 -14.11
N GLN A 140 -1.77 -4.81 -14.70
CA GLN A 140 -3.05 -5.53 -14.61
C GLN A 140 -3.36 -5.99 -13.18
N LEU A 141 -2.34 -6.40 -12.42
CA LEU A 141 -2.50 -6.80 -11.02
C LEU A 141 -2.88 -5.59 -10.15
N VAL A 142 -2.16 -4.48 -10.26
CA VAL A 142 -2.44 -3.26 -9.50
C VAL A 142 -3.83 -2.71 -9.86
N GLU A 143 -4.19 -2.63 -11.14
CA GLU A 143 -5.53 -2.21 -11.58
C GLU A 143 -6.63 -3.11 -11.00
N THR A 144 -6.48 -4.45 -11.15
CA THR A 144 -7.48 -5.42 -10.69
C THR A 144 -7.64 -5.42 -9.18
N VAL A 145 -6.54 -5.40 -8.43
CA VAL A 145 -6.56 -5.44 -6.95
C VAL A 145 -7.10 -4.13 -6.38
N LEU A 146 -6.71 -2.96 -6.93
CA LEU A 146 -7.29 -1.69 -6.49
C LEU A 146 -8.79 -1.60 -6.81
N ALA A 147 -9.23 -2.12 -7.96
CA ALA A 147 -10.65 -2.21 -8.30
C ALA A 147 -11.43 -3.14 -7.35
N GLU A 148 -10.89 -4.32 -7.01
CA GLU A 148 -11.52 -5.26 -6.07
C GLU A 148 -11.59 -4.69 -4.64
N LEU A 149 -10.51 -4.05 -4.17
CA LEU A 149 -10.48 -3.38 -2.88
C LEU A 149 -11.49 -2.22 -2.85
N GLY A 150 -11.54 -1.40 -3.91
CA GLY A 150 -12.48 -0.28 -4.07
C GLY A 150 -13.95 -0.67 -4.20
N ASP A 151 -14.24 -1.89 -4.66
CA ASP A 151 -15.62 -2.40 -4.72
C ASP A 151 -16.20 -2.69 -3.33
N VAL A 152 -15.42 -3.37 -2.48
CA VAL A 152 -15.91 -3.97 -1.22
C VAL A 152 -15.31 -3.36 0.04
N SER A 153 -13.97 -3.23 0.12
CA SER A 153 -13.27 -3.20 1.41
C SER A 153 -12.59 -1.88 1.76
N ALA A 154 -12.17 -1.08 0.78
CA ALA A 154 -11.45 0.17 0.99
C ALA A 154 -11.98 1.31 0.11
N THR A 155 -11.61 2.54 0.43
CA THR A 155 -11.66 3.67 -0.51
C THR A 155 -10.30 3.82 -1.18
N ILE A 156 -10.25 3.88 -2.51
CA ILE A 156 -9.01 4.14 -3.24
C ILE A 156 -8.85 5.66 -3.43
N ILE A 157 -7.71 6.20 -3.01
CA ILE A 157 -7.33 7.61 -3.15
C ILE A 157 -5.96 7.71 -3.83
N LYS A 158 -5.59 8.88 -4.35
CA LYS A 158 -4.20 9.18 -4.69
C LYS A 158 -3.46 9.84 -3.53
N SER A 159 -2.14 9.86 -3.61
CA SER A 159 -1.26 10.65 -2.74
C SER A 159 -1.55 12.15 -2.85
N GLU A 160 -1.97 12.66 -4.00
CA GLU A 160 -2.36 14.07 -4.18
C GLU A 160 -3.72 14.43 -3.53
N ASP A 161 -4.64 13.46 -3.38
CA ASP A 161 -5.99 13.69 -2.87
C ASP A 161 -6.08 13.71 -1.31
N LEU A 162 -5.03 13.25 -0.63
CA LEU A 162 -4.92 13.29 0.83
C LEU A 162 -4.77 14.74 1.34
N LYS A 163 -5.67 15.17 2.22
CA LYS A 163 -5.74 16.56 2.72
C LYS A 163 -4.64 16.96 3.70
#